data_AF-A0A0C3ACM3-F1
#
_entry.id   AF-A0A0C3ACM3-F1
#
_cell.length_a   1.000
_cell.length_b   1.000
_cell.length_c   1.000
_cell.angle_alpha   90.00
_cell.angle_beta   90.00
_cell.angle_gamma   90.00
#
_symmetry.space_group_name_H-M   'P 1'
#
loop_
_entity.id
_entity.type
_entity.pdbx_description
1 polymer ?
#
loop_
_entity_poly.entity_id
_entity_poly.type
_entity_poly.pdbx_seq_one_letter_code
_entity_poly.pdbx_strand_id
1 'polypeptide(L)'
;MFFNIVWTSHISSFANLESHLRIQPAPVTLRNQLRIAIPDGQTTFESLLILFLKGNGIPCLGLFAEAKIYFNRLVDLSTIEEDGFRSRMFCWAATGSCDREPDASRIMVRFVEDDDPMYGQDAHLRTAMARQGKICFRMCAQRVAIPASYVIKLANSVYTTDGPEPSSFHAALGHWLLCEFLDAIGNHTIV
;
A
#
# COMPACT_ATOMS: atom_id res chain seq x y z
N MET A 1 22.25 11.24 -34.75
CA MET A 1 20.81 11.13 -34.46
C MET A 1 20.63 9.82 -33.70
N PHE A 2 20.65 9.87 -32.37
CA PHE A 2 20.42 8.68 -31.54
C PHE A 2 18.91 8.56 -31.31
N PHE A 3 18.31 7.49 -31.82
CA PHE A 3 16.98 7.08 -31.40
C PHE A 3 17.09 6.55 -29.97
N ASN A 4 16.89 7.42 -28.98
CA ASN A 4 16.62 6.97 -27.62
C ASN A 4 15.23 6.33 -27.62
N ILE A 5 15.20 5.01 -27.82
CA ILE A 5 14.02 4.22 -27.51
C ILE A 5 13.89 4.25 -25.99
N VAL A 6 13.03 5.13 -25.48
CA VAL A 6 12.65 5.12 -24.07
C VAL A 6 11.80 3.87 -23.86
N TRP A 7 12.40 2.82 -23.33
CA TRP A 7 11.70 1.59 -23.01
C TRP A 7 11.08 1.78 -21.64
N THR A 8 9.80 2.11 -21.55
CA THR A 8 9.06 2.13 -20.29
C THR A 8 8.38 0.77 -20.09
N SER A 9 8.63 0.12 -18.96
CA SER A 9 7.86 -1.06 -18.56
C SER A 9 6.53 -0.61 -17.97
N HIS A 10 5.45 -1.01 -18.64
CA HIS A 10 4.13 -0.96 -18.03
C HIS A 10 4.06 -2.04 -16.95
N ILE A 11 3.61 -1.69 -15.74
CA ILE A 11 3.49 -2.67 -14.65
C ILE A 11 2.28 -3.58 -14.92
N SER A 12 2.46 -4.71 -15.60
CA SER A 12 1.36 -5.66 -15.85
C SER A 12 1.25 -6.76 -14.79
N SER A 13 2.23 -6.87 -13.88
CA SER A 13 2.26 -7.88 -12.82
C SER A 13 3.15 -7.43 -11.65
N PHE A 14 3.06 -8.13 -10.52
CA PHE A 14 4.00 -7.91 -9.41
C PHE A 14 5.46 -8.16 -9.82
N ALA A 15 5.72 -9.14 -10.70
CA ALA A 15 7.08 -9.45 -11.15
C ALA A 15 7.73 -8.26 -11.87
N ASN A 16 6.94 -7.43 -12.57
CA ASN A 16 7.44 -6.20 -13.18
C ASN A 16 7.72 -5.11 -12.15
N LEU A 17 6.97 -5.07 -11.05
CA LEU A 17 7.15 -4.11 -9.97
C LEU A 17 8.31 -4.48 -9.04
N GLU A 18 8.52 -5.78 -8.78
CA GLU A 18 9.43 -6.30 -7.74
C GLU A 18 10.86 -5.74 -7.86
N SER A 19 11.40 -5.66 -9.08
CA SER A 19 12.74 -5.12 -9.34
C SER A 19 12.87 -3.62 -9.03
N HIS A 20 11.75 -2.91 -8.99
CA HIS A 20 11.64 -1.50 -8.65
C HIS A 20 11.34 -1.26 -7.16
N LEU A 21 11.15 -2.30 -6.35
CA LEU A 21 10.89 -2.14 -4.92
C LEU A 21 12.16 -2.28 -4.08
N ARG A 22 12.21 -1.49 -3.01
CA ARG A 22 13.10 -1.72 -1.88
C ARG A 22 12.28 -1.61 -0.60
N ILE A 23 11.87 -2.76 -0.07
CA ILE A 23 11.15 -2.85 1.20
C ILE A 23 12.18 -2.96 2.32
N GLN A 24 12.20 -1.99 3.23
CA GLN A 24 13.09 -2.04 4.38
C GLN A 24 12.45 -2.86 5.51
N PRO A 25 13.23 -3.70 6.21
CA PRO A 25 12.75 -4.39 7.40
C PRO A 25 12.22 -3.38 8.42
N ALA A 26 11.03 -3.67 8.97
CA ALA A 26 10.48 -2.89 10.07
C ALA A 26 11.38 -2.98 11.32
N PRO A 27 11.34 -1.97 12.22
CA PRO A 27 11.97 -2.04 13.54
C PRO A 27 11.68 -3.35 14.29
N VAL A 28 12.66 -3.84 15.06
CA VAL A 28 12.55 -5.11 15.81
C VAL A 28 11.32 -5.11 16.73
N THR A 29 11.05 -3.98 17.37
CA THR A 29 9.88 -3.75 18.23
C THR A 29 8.57 -4.07 17.50
N LEU A 30 8.36 -3.48 16.33
CA LEU A 30 7.17 -3.67 15.50
C LEU A 30 7.07 -5.11 14.97
N ARG A 31 8.20 -5.71 14.55
CA ARG A 31 8.21 -7.12 14.11
C ARG A 31 7.81 -8.08 15.23
N ASN A 32 8.27 -7.82 16.45
CA ASN A 32 7.88 -8.63 17.61
C ASN A 32 6.39 -8.49 17.92
N GLN A 33 5.84 -7.28 17.84
CA GLN A 33 4.40 -7.04 18.03
C GLN A 33 3.56 -7.75 16.97
N LEU A 34 3.97 -7.70 15.70
CA LEU A 34 3.28 -8.43 14.63
C LEU A 34 3.29 -9.94 14.87
N ARG A 35 4.43 -10.50 15.30
CA ARG A 35 4.54 -11.94 15.61
C ARG A 35 3.67 -12.37 16.79
N ILE A 36 3.43 -11.48 17.74
CA ILE A 36 2.47 -11.72 18.83
C ILE A 36 1.03 -11.72 18.29
N ALA A 37 0.71 -10.79 17.40
CA ALA A 37 -0.62 -10.70 16.79
C ALA A 37 -0.92 -11.86 15.81
N ILE A 38 0.10 -12.35 15.11
CA ILE A 38 0.01 -13.45 14.14
C ILE A 38 1.07 -14.52 14.49
N PRO A 39 0.72 -15.50 15.34
CA PRO A 39 1.67 -16.46 15.88
C PRO A 39 1.96 -17.64 14.94
N ASP A 40 2.26 -17.37 13.65
CA ASP A 40 2.62 -18.39 12.65
C ASP A 40 4.14 -18.54 12.42
N GLY A 41 4.94 -17.57 12.93
CA GLY A 41 6.39 -17.56 12.81
C GLY A 41 6.94 -17.25 11.41
N GLN A 42 6.08 -17.01 10.41
CA GLN A 42 6.47 -16.78 9.02
C GLN A 42 6.03 -15.41 8.50
N THR A 43 4.93 -14.88 9.01
CA THR A 43 4.36 -13.62 8.55
C THR A 43 5.21 -12.42 8.95
N THR A 44 5.57 -11.62 7.96
CA THR A 44 6.29 -10.35 8.11
C THR A 44 5.48 -9.23 7.45
N PHE A 45 5.75 -7.97 7.81
CA PHE A 45 5.16 -6.82 7.13
C PHE A 45 5.42 -6.84 5.62
N GLU A 46 6.64 -7.21 5.22
CA GLU A 46 7.03 -7.34 3.82
C GLU A 46 6.22 -8.42 3.11
N SER A 47 6.11 -9.62 3.69
CA SER A 47 5.34 -10.71 3.08
C SER A 47 3.86 -10.37 2.96
N LEU A 48 3.29 -9.62 3.92
CA LEU A 48 1.90 -9.14 3.86
C LEU A 48 1.67 -8.18 2.69
N LEU A 49 2.55 -7.19 2.51
CA LEU A 49 2.45 -6.26 1.38
C LEU A 49 2.66 -6.98 0.05
N ILE A 50 3.66 -7.85 -0.05
CA ILE A 50 3.93 -8.62 -1.27
C ILE A 50 2.74 -9.52 -1.62
N LEU A 51 2.16 -10.21 -0.65
CA LEU A 51 0.97 -11.05 -0.85
C LEU A 51 -0.20 -10.21 -1.38
N PHE A 52 -0.42 -9.03 -0.80
CA PHE A 52 -1.46 -8.11 -1.27
C PHE A 52 -1.22 -7.65 -2.71
N LEU A 53 0.00 -7.19 -3.03
CA LEU A 53 0.36 -6.66 -4.36
C LEU A 53 0.30 -7.72 -5.47
N LYS A 54 0.52 -8.99 -5.14
CA LYS A 54 0.36 -10.14 -6.04
C LYS A 54 -1.10 -10.51 -6.29
N GLY A 55 -2.01 -10.18 -5.39
CA GLY A 55 -3.42 -10.51 -5.51
C GLY A 55 -4.19 -9.63 -6.50
N ASN A 56 -5.44 -9.98 -6.72
CA ASN A 56 -6.39 -9.30 -7.60
C ASN A 56 -7.78 -9.19 -6.92
N GLY A 57 -8.65 -8.40 -7.53
CA GLY A 57 -10.03 -8.23 -7.08
C GLY A 57 -10.20 -7.40 -5.80
N ILE A 58 -11.45 -7.31 -5.37
CA ILE A 58 -11.89 -6.48 -4.23
C ILE A 58 -11.98 -7.31 -2.93
N PRO A 59 -11.19 -7.00 -1.89
CA PRO A 59 -11.18 -7.78 -0.65
C PRO A 59 -12.48 -7.72 0.19
N CYS A 60 -13.20 -6.60 0.13
CA CYS A 60 -14.45 -6.36 0.84
C CYS A 60 -15.40 -5.60 -0.10
N LEU A 61 -16.33 -6.30 -0.73
CA LEU A 61 -17.16 -5.77 -1.82
C LEU A 61 -18.13 -4.69 -1.33
N GLY A 62 -18.76 -4.92 -0.18
CA GLY A 62 -19.70 -3.98 0.43
C GLY A 62 -19.00 -2.70 0.86
N LEU A 63 -17.92 -2.82 1.65
CA LEU A 63 -17.15 -1.65 2.09
C LEU A 63 -16.50 -0.89 0.92
N PHE A 64 -16.05 -1.62 -0.12
CA PHE A 64 -15.48 -0.97 -1.29
C PHE A 64 -16.53 -0.20 -2.10
N ALA A 65 -17.76 -0.69 -2.19
CA ALA A 65 -18.84 0.02 -2.89
C ALA A 65 -19.12 1.39 -2.26
N GLU A 66 -19.03 1.50 -0.93
CA GLU A 66 -19.15 2.76 -0.19
C GLU A 66 -17.96 3.70 -0.44
N ALA A 67 -16.74 3.16 -0.48
CA ALA A 67 -15.52 3.95 -0.71
C ALA A 67 -15.38 4.42 -2.18
N LYS A 68 -15.92 3.63 -3.13
CA LYS A 68 -15.74 3.83 -4.58
C LYS A 68 -16.10 5.23 -5.07
N ILE A 69 -17.08 5.88 -4.45
CA ILE A 69 -17.56 7.20 -4.85
C ILE A 69 -16.53 8.32 -4.64
N TYR A 70 -15.53 8.08 -3.79
CA TYR A 70 -14.50 9.07 -3.45
C TYR A 70 -13.23 8.93 -4.30
N PHE A 71 -13.06 7.82 -5.03
CA PHE A 71 -11.85 7.59 -5.82
C PHE A 71 -11.85 8.43 -7.10
N ASN A 72 -10.64 8.81 -7.51
CA ASN A 72 -10.45 9.62 -8.71
C ASN A 72 -10.87 8.83 -9.96
N ARG A 73 -11.60 9.49 -10.86
CA ARG A 73 -12.09 8.90 -12.13
C ARG A 73 -10.98 8.52 -13.11
N LEU A 74 -9.75 8.98 -12.88
CA LEU A 74 -8.58 8.56 -13.65
C LEU A 74 -8.26 7.07 -13.45
N VAL A 75 -8.69 6.47 -12.34
CA VAL A 75 -8.52 5.04 -12.12
C VAL A 75 -9.60 4.26 -12.87
N ASP A 76 -9.19 3.42 -13.82
CA ASP A 76 -10.08 2.47 -14.47
C ASP A 76 -10.35 1.25 -13.57
N LEU A 77 -11.39 1.37 -12.75
CA LEU A 77 -11.83 0.30 -11.85
C LEU A 77 -12.46 -0.90 -12.57
N SER A 78 -12.68 -0.85 -13.89
CA SER A 78 -13.13 -2.05 -14.63
C SER A 78 -12.05 -3.13 -14.69
N THR A 79 -10.79 -2.73 -14.53
CA THR A 79 -9.61 -3.61 -14.54
C THR A 79 -9.22 -4.18 -13.17
N ILE A 80 -10.06 -3.98 -12.14
CA ILE A 80 -9.71 -4.33 -10.75
C ILE A 80 -9.47 -5.82 -10.50
N GLU A 81 -10.10 -6.67 -11.31
CA GLU A 81 -9.97 -8.12 -11.26
C GLU A 81 -8.76 -8.63 -12.07
N GLU A 82 -8.11 -7.75 -12.85
CA GLU A 82 -6.94 -8.13 -13.63
C GLU A 82 -5.70 -8.36 -12.76
N ASP A 83 -4.86 -9.28 -13.22
CA ASP A 83 -3.54 -9.45 -12.64
C ASP A 83 -2.73 -8.16 -12.73
N GLY A 84 -1.97 -7.90 -11.67
CA GLY A 84 -1.13 -6.71 -11.56
C GLY A 84 -1.87 -5.41 -11.25
N PHE A 85 -3.21 -5.38 -11.21
CA PHE A 85 -3.96 -4.15 -10.88
C PHE A 85 -3.46 -3.49 -9.58
N ARG A 86 -3.36 -4.27 -8.49
CA ARG A 86 -2.89 -3.75 -7.20
C ARG A 86 -1.44 -3.25 -7.26
N SER A 87 -0.59 -3.93 -8.03
CA SER A 87 0.80 -3.51 -8.29
C SER A 87 0.86 -2.21 -9.08
N ARG A 88 0.00 -2.03 -10.11
CA ARG A 88 -0.14 -0.78 -10.86
C ARG A 88 -0.57 0.37 -9.96
N MET A 89 -1.62 0.16 -9.16
CA MET A 89 -2.16 1.21 -8.29
C MET A 89 -1.14 1.61 -7.23
N PHE A 90 -0.40 0.65 -6.66
CA PHE A 90 0.71 0.96 -5.76
C PHE A 90 1.80 1.80 -6.45
N CYS A 91 2.22 1.39 -7.66
CA CYS A 91 3.22 2.13 -8.43
C CYS A 91 2.75 3.57 -8.71
N TRP A 92 1.50 3.72 -9.13
CA TRP A 92 0.90 5.02 -9.40
C TRP A 92 0.84 5.89 -8.15
N ALA A 93 0.32 5.36 -7.04
CA ALA A 93 0.30 6.08 -5.76
C ALA A 93 1.71 6.51 -5.31
N ALA A 94 2.72 5.66 -5.52
CA ALA A 94 4.09 5.89 -5.06
C ALA A 94 4.93 6.76 -5.98
N THR A 95 4.56 6.93 -7.25
CA THR A 95 5.42 7.59 -8.27
C THR A 95 4.70 8.61 -9.14
N GLY A 96 3.38 8.67 -9.11
CA GLY A 96 2.57 9.46 -10.03
C GLY A 96 2.37 8.83 -11.41
N SER A 97 2.88 7.61 -11.65
CA SER A 97 2.78 6.89 -12.93
C SER A 97 2.55 5.38 -12.76
N CYS A 98 1.82 4.77 -13.70
CA CYS A 98 1.69 3.32 -13.83
C CYS A 98 2.88 2.67 -14.55
N ASP A 99 3.74 3.49 -15.16
CA ASP A 99 4.88 3.06 -15.97
C ASP A 99 6.20 3.39 -15.28
N ARG A 100 7.21 2.56 -15.55
CA ARG A 100 8.53 2.65 -14.95
C ARG A 100 9.62 2.49 -15.99
N GLU A 101 10.64 3.34 -15.93
CA GLU A 101 11.86 3.09 -16.69
C GLU A 101 12.65 1.96 -15.99
N PRO A 102 13.29 1.04 -16.75
CA PRO A 102 14.07 -0.08 -16.21
C PRO A 102 15.14 0.34 -15.21
N ASP A 103 15.75 1.51 -15.40
CA ASP A 103 16.85 2.08 -14.61
C ASP A 103 16.40 3.14 -13.59
N ALA A 104 15.11 3.50 -13.57
CA ALA A 104 14.65 4.49 -12.63
C ALA A 104 14.78 4.02 -11.18
N SER A 105 14.92 4.97 -10.24
CA SER A 105 15.17 4.70 -8.83
C SER A 105 14.12 3.77 -8.20
N ARG A 106 14.53 2.96 -7.22
CA ARG A 106 13.60 2.06 -6.55
C ARG A 106 12.66 2.83 -5.62
N ILE A 107 11.40 2.40 -5.57
CA ILE A 107 10.41 2.81 -4.59
C ILE A 107 10.84 2.26 -3.22
N MET A 108 11.16 3.15 -2.30
CA MET A 108 11.53 2.79 -0.94
C MET A 108 10.28 2.66 -0.07
N VAL A 109 10.02 1.46 0.44
CA VAL A 109 8.88 1.19 1.33
C VAL A 109 9.40 0.94 2.74
N ARG A 110 8.83 1.64 3.71
CA ARG A 110 9.15 1.48 5.14
C ARG A 110 7.87 1.25 5.93
N PHE A 111 7.92 0.30 6.84
CA PHE A 111 6.93 0.15 7.90
C PHE A 111 7.42 0.93 9.13
N VAL A 112 6.66 1.93 9.53
CA VAL A 112 7.15 2.98 10.44
C VAL A 112 6.33 3.05 11.72
N GLU A 113 6.92 3.68 12.75
CA GLU A 113 6.23 4.04 14.00
C GLU A 113 5.34 5.28 13.80
N ASP A 114 4.49 5.56 14.79
CA ASP A 114 3.46 6.61 14.70
C ASP A 114 4.03 8.03 14.61
N ASP A 115 5.30 8.23 14.91
CA ASP A 115 5.96 9.54 14.95
C ASP A 115 6.89 9.80 13.74
N ASP A 116 6.88 8.95 12.71
CA ASP A 116 7.82 9.05 11.59
C ASP A 116 7.71 10.41 10.86
N PRO A 117 8.83 11.14 10.69
CA PRO A 117 8.86 12.50 10.18
C PRO A 117 8.26 12.65 8.76
N MET A 118 8.06 11.55 8.03
CA MET A 118 7.46 11.61 6.70
C MET A 118 6.02 12.14 6.70
N TYR A 119 5.30 11.99 7.83
CA TYR A 119 3.95 12.54 8.02
C TYR A 119 3.92 14.06 8.26
N GLY A 120 5.07 14.73 8.45
CA GLY A 120 5.16 16.18 8.60
C GLY A 120 5.88 16.65 9.86
N GLN A 121 5.98 17.96 10.05
CA GLN A 121 6.75 18.54 11.16
C GLN A 121 6.00 18.53 12.51
N ASP A 122 4.67 18.59 12.47
CA ASP A 122 3.84 18.58 13.68
C ASP A 122 3.68 17.17 14.24
N ALA A 123 4.22 16.94 15.44
CA ALA A 123 4.22 15.62 16.07
C ALA A 123 2.81 15.06 16.36
N HIS A 124 1.86 15.93 16.70
CA HIS A 124 0.50 15.50 17.02
C HIS A 124 -0.23 15.04 15.76
N LEU A 125 -0.10 15.81 14.66
CA LEU A 125 -0.65 15.43 13.36
C LEU A 125 0.00 14.15 12.84
N ARG A 126 1.33 13.98 12.98
CA ARG A 126 2.01 12.73 12.59
C ARG A 126 1.37 11.51 13.26
N THR A 127 1.29 11.54 14.58
CA THR A 127 0.71 10.45 15.37
C THR A 127 -0.76 10.21 15.03
N ALA A 128 -1.54 11.28 14.83
CA ALA A 128 -2.93 11.14 14.44
C ALA A 128 -3.09 10.45 13.08
N MET A 129 -2.33 10.89 12.06
CA MET A 129 -2.38 10.32 10.72
C MET A 129 -1.96 8.84 10.71
N ALA A 130 -0.84 8.51 11.36
CA ALA A 130 -0.35 7.13 11.41
C ALA A 130 -1.35 6.20 12.12
N ARG A 131 -1.93 6.64 13.25
CA ARG A 131 -2.93 5.85 14.01
C ARG A 131 -4.26 5.70 13.29
N GLN A 132 -4.61 6.64 12.43
CA GLN A 132 -5.77 6.54 11.54
C GLN A 132 -5.49 5.63 10.32
N GLY A 133 -4.27 5.13 10.18
CA GLY A 133 -3.89 4.22 9.10
C GLY A 133 -3.56 4.94 7.80
N LYS A 134 -3.30 6.26 7.81
CA LYS A 134 -2.92 6.95 6.59
C LYS A 134 -1.55 6.49 6.11
N ILE A 135 -1.44 6.13 4.83
CA ILE A 135 -0.17 5.82 4.19
C ILE A 135 0.41 7.10 3.61
N CYS A 136 1.65 7.43 3.97
CA CYS A 136 2.32 8.59 3.41
C CYS A 136 3.05 8.20 2.12
N PHE A 137 2.64 8.82 1.00
CA PHE A 137 3.33 8.72 -0.28
C PHE A 137 4.09 10.02 -0.56
N ARG A 138 5.40 9.91 -0.84
CA ARG A 138 6.25 11.03 -1.27
C ARG A 138 6.76 10.73 -2.68
N MET A 139 5.93 11.04 -3.69
CA MET A 139 6.15 10.61 -5.07
C MET A 139 7.48 11.08 -5.67
N CYS A 140 7.83 12.35 -5.50
CA CYS A 140 9.09 12.91 -6.03
C CYS A 140 10.32 12.22 -5.45
N ALA A 141 10.23 11.74 -4.20
CA ALA A 141 11.31 11.01 -3.53
C ALA A 141 11.16 9.48 -3.68
N GLN A 142 10.07 9.01 -4.27
CA GLN A 142 9.68 7.60 -4.40
C GLN A 142 9.76 6.86 -3.06
N ARG A 143 9.18 7.46 -2.02
CA ARG A 143 9.13 6.89 -0.66
C ARG A 143 7.70 6.65 -0.22
N VAL A 144 7.49 5.51 0.42
CA VAL A 144 6.22 5.11 1.03
C VAL A 144 6.47 4.75 2.49
N ALA A 145 5.68 5.34 3.39
CA ALA A 145 5.69 5.00 4.81
C ALA A 145 4.32 4.46 5.17
N ILE A 146 4.32 3.20 5.60
CA ILE A 146 3.12 2.46 6.00
C ILE A 146 3.11 2.39 7.53
N PRO A 147 2.04 2.83 8.21
CA PRO A 147 1.99 2.83 9.66
C PRO A 147 1.87 1.39 10.18
N ALA A 148 2.93 0.88 10.80
CA ALA A 148 2.98 -0.51 11.25
C ALA A 148 2.00 -0.79 12.39
N SER A 149 1.78 0.19 13.25
CA SER A 149 0.80 0.14 14.34
C SER A 149 -0.62 -0.15 13.84
N TYR A 150 -1.00 0.40 12.68
CA TYR A 150 -2.32 0.17 12.09
C TYR A 150 -2.45 -1.26 11.56
N VAL A 151 -1.41 -1.79 10.91
CA VAL A 151 -1.37 -3.20 10.50
C VAL A 151 -1.49 -4.12 11.72
N ILE A 152 -0.77 -3.83 12.81
CA ILE A 152 -0.85 -4.60 14.06
C ILE A 152 -2.24 -4.48 14.68
N LYS A 153 -2.88 -3.31 14.65
CA LYS A 153 -4.27 -3.11 15.10
C LYS A 153 -5.23 -3.99 14.29
N LEU A 154 -5.10 -4.03 12.96
CA LEU A 154 -5.89 -4.91 12.11
C LEU A 154 -5.62 -6.39 12.45
N ALA A 155 -4.38 -6.79 12.70
CA ALA A 155 -4.05 -8.17 13.04
C ALA A 155 -4.67 -8.61 14.38
N ASN A 156 -4.76 -7.71 15.37
CA ASN A 156 -5.37 -7.98 16.68
C ASN A 156 -6.90 -7.85 16.70
N SER A 157 -7.53 -7.46 15.60
CA SER A 157 -8.98 -7.29 15.55
C SER A 157 -9.68 -8.64 15.45
N VAL A 158 -10.93 -8.70 15.92
CA VAL A 158 -11.76 -9.91 15.85
C VAL A 158 -12.57 -9.88 14.56
N TYR A 159 -12.50 -10.98 13.80
CA TYR A 159 -13.24 -11.14 12.56
C TYR A 159 -14.10 -12.40 12.61
N THR A 160 -15.26 -12.35 11.99
CA THR A 160 -16.21 -13.47 11.93
C THR A 160 -16.66 -13.66 10.50
N THR A 161 -16.63 -14.89 10.01
CA THR A 161 -17.03 -15.23 8.64
C THR A 161 -18.49 -14.86 8.35
N ASP A 162 -19.37 -14.98 9.34
CA ASP A 162 -20.80 -14.69 9.23
C ASP A 162 -21.17 -13.25 9.62
N GLY A 163 -20.18 -12.41 9.93
CA GLY A 163 -20.37 -11.03 10.35
C GLY A 163 -20.34 -10.02 9.19
N PRO A 164 -20.47 -8.71 9.49
CA PRO A 164 -20.24 -7.68 8.49
C PRO A 164 -18.78 -7.71 8.01
N GLU A 165 -18.55 -7.24 6.79
CA GLU A 165 -17.18 -7.06 6.29
C GLU A 165 -16.39 -6.10 7.20
N PRO A 166 -15.08 -6.33 7.38
CA PRO A 166 -14.26 -7.41 6.82
C PRO A 166 -14.42 -8.75 7.56
N SER A 167 -14.42 -9.86 6.82
CA SER A 167 -14.59 -11.22 7.37
C SER A 167 -13.29 -11.88 7.89
N SER A 168 -12.13 -11.28 7.60
CA SER A 168 -10.82 -11.76 8.05
C SER A 168 -9.79 -10.64 8.11
N PHE A 169 -8.67 -10.88 8.78
CA PHE A 169 -7.52 -9.97 8.79
C PHE A 169 -7.02 -9.65 7.38
N HIS A 170 -6.89 -10.65 6.50
CA HIS A 170 -6.42 -10.47 5.13
C HIS A 170 -7.40 -9.62 4.30
N ALA A 171 -8.71 -9.81 4.50
CA ALA A 171 -9.73 -8.99 3.88
C ALA A 171 -9.64 -7.53 4.37
N ALA A 172 -9.53 -7.32 5.69
CA ALA A 172 -9.39 -5.99 6.29
C ALA A 172 -8.14 -5.25 5.82
N LEU A 173 -6.99 -5.93 5.88
CA LEU A 173 -5.70 -5.40 5.42
C LEU A 173 -5.76 -5.07 3.93
N GLY A 174 -6.28 -5.99 3.12
CA GLY A 174 -6.40 -5.79 1.69
C GLY A 174 -7.32 -4.63 1.34
N HIS A 175 -8.48 -4.53 1.99
CA HIS A 175 -9.41 -3.42 1.78
C HIS A 175 -8.77 -2.08 2.12
N TRP A 176 -8.11 -1.98 3.28
CA TRP A 176 -7.41 -0.77 3.70
C TRP A 176 -6.28 -0.38 2.73
N LEU A 177 -5.38 -1.31 2.37
CA LEU A 177 -4.30 -1.04 1.42
C LEU A 177 -4.84 -0.58 0.07
N LEU A 178 -5.85 -1.26 -0.46
CA LEU A 178 -6.47 -0.91 -1.73
C LEU A 178 -7.05 0.51 -1.68
N CYS A 179 -7.80 0.84 -0.64
CA CYS A 179 -8.40 2.17 -0.49
C CYS A 179 -7.33 3.26 -0.38
N GLU A 180 -6.27 3.07 0.42
CA GLU A 180 -5.20 4.06 0.56
C GLU A 180 -4.41 4.26 -0.74
N PHE A 181 -4.24 3.20 -1.56
CA PHE A 181 -3.56 3.33 -2.85
C PHE A 181 -4.41 4.11 -3.84
N LEU A 182 -5.71 3.82 -3.89
CA LEU A 182 -6.66 4.49 -4.78
C LEU A 182 -6.93 5.93 -4.37
N ASP A 183 -7.07 6.19 -3.07
CA ASP A 183 -7.26 7.53 -2.50
C ASP A 183 -6.04 8.42 -2.79
N ALA A 184 -4.83 7.86 -2.74
CA ALA A 184 -3.62 8.61 -3.05
C ALA A 184 -3.58 9.09 -4.52
N ILE A 185 -4.17 8.36 -5.46
CA ILE A 185 -4.14 8.69 -6.89
C ILE A 185 -5.03 9.91 -7.16
N GLY A 186 -4.40 11.02 -7.54
CA GLY A 186 -5.11 12.26 -7.89
C GLY A 186 -5.51 13.15 -6.71
N ASN A 187 -5.37 12.68 -5.46
CA ASN A 187 -5.43 13.53 -4.26
C ASN A 187 -4.05 14.02 -3.83
N HIS A 188 -3.13 14.19 -4.77
CA HIS A 188 -1.82 14.75 -4.49
C HIS A 188 -1.95 16.22 -4.09
N THR A 189 -2.22 16.44 -2.81
CA THR A 189 -1.96 17.69 -2.14
C THR A 189 -0.48 17.99 -2.33
N ILE A 190 -0.22 19.00 -3.15
CA ILE A 190 0.99 19.79 -3.05
C ILE A 190 1.02 20.25 -1.58
N VAL A 191 1.84 19.59 -0.77
CA VAL A 191 2.23 20.06 0.57
C VAL A 191 3.53 20.83 0.41
#